data_AF-A0A7S0XZF2-F1
#
_entry.id   AF-A0A7S0XZF2-F1
#
_cell.length_a   1.000
_cell.length_b   1.000
_cell.length_c   1.000
_cell.angle_alpha   90.00
_cell.angle_beta   90.00
_cell.angle_gamma   90.00
#
_symmetry.space_group_name_H-M   'P 1'
#
loop_
_entity.id
_entity.type
_entity.pdbx_description
1 polymer ?
#
loop_
_entity_poly.entity_id
_entity_poly.type
_entity_poly.pdbx_seq_one_letter_code
_entity_poly.pdbx_strand_id
1 'polypeptide(L)'
;EKLARWKRHAEGVGEEEYPWGFLEMLLLSLQEVKRHLMDQSAPEEDVQGAMRLLRMMSWLLPTGVPLNLLGNPEALAGPVKLLGGQGLVTFAKGCLSMHPLVQQAIRREDIILQMLGGSVETTLQEVVGDLKEFVKGYTRDDKSTFDKAAAGAPHVLHVVGLVQETVACEQWPEELDDVAGKVAGYLQDISCAFGNALVLRSAQLAYRTWKPGHDHVDVAATCINMGVVLRAQGDYAGALENYQKGLEIQLKTYGHDHVDV
;
A
#
# COMPACT_ATOMS: atom_id res chain seq x y z
N GLU A 1 9.85 34.88 -12.51
CA GLU A 1 10.16 35.19 -11.10
C GLU A 1 10.52 33.97 -10.23
N LYS A 2 9.74 32.89 -10.21
CA LYS A 2 10.07 31.67 -9.40
C LYS A 2 11.45 31.06 -9.71
N LEU A 3 11.81 30.97 -10.99
CA LEU A 3 13.14 30.51 -11.45
C LEU A 3 14.30 31.41 -10.99
N ALA A 4 14.06 32.72 -10.82
CA ALA A 4 15.05 33.68 -10.35
C ALA A 4 15.20 33.69 -8.81
N ARG A 5 14.17 33.21 -8.10
CA ARG A 5 14.25 32.94 -6.65
C ARG A 5 15.07 31.67 -6.39
N TRP A 6 14.92 30.66 -7.24
CA TRP A 6 15.68 29.40 -7.18
C TRP A 6 17.18 29.60 -7.42
N LYS A 7 17.57 30.37 -8.45
CA LYS A 7 18.98 30.69 -8.71
C LYS A 7 19.68 31.34 -7.50
N ARG A 8 19.00 32.29 -6.84
CA ARG A 8 19.54 32.97 -5.63
C ARG A 8 19.65 32.07 -4.41
N HIS A 9 18.89 30.97 -4.33
CA HIS A 9 18.97 30.02 -3.23
C HIS A 9 20.03 28.95 -3.48
N ALA A 10 20.17 28.53 -4.74
CA ALA A 10 21.22 27.59 -5.17
C ALA A 10 22.63 28.18 -5.09
N GLU A 11 22.80 29.49 -5.28
CA GLU A 11 24.09 30.19 -5.14
C GLU A 11 24.64 30.24 -3.69
N GLY A 12 23.86 29.83 -2.69
CA GLY A 12 24.24 29.88 -1.26
C GLY A 12 24.58 28.54 -0.59
N VAL A 13 24.41 27.41 -1.28
CA VAL A 13 24.60 26.06 -0.72
C VAL A 13 25.77 25.38 -1.44
N GLY A 14 26.80 24.99 -0.70
CA GLY A 14 28.06 24.47 -1.25
C GLY A 14 27.90 23.19 -2.09
N GLU A 15 28.85 22.99 -3.00
CA GLU A 15 28.87 22.00 -4.11
C GLU A 15 28.82 20.50 -3.73
N GLU A 16 28.58 20.12 -2.48
CA GLU A 16 28.58 18.71 -2.03
C GLU A 16 27.18 18.11 -1.75
N GLU A 17 26.10 18.89 -1.80
CA GLU A 17 24.73 18.37 -1.67
C GLU A 17 24.01 18.33 -3.03
N TYR A 18 23.69 17.13 -3.51
CA TYR A 18 22.76 16.98 -4.64
C TYR A 18 21.45 17.73 -4.35
N PRO A 19 20.87 18.41 -5.36
CA PRO A 19 20.12 19.64 -5.13
C PRO A 19 18.71 19.34 -4.64
N TRP A 20 18.41 19.83 -3.44
CA TRP A 20 17.06 20.02 -2.90
C TRP A 20 16.07 20.68 -3.92
N GLY A 21 16.60 21.32 -4.97
CA GLY A 21 15.84 21.88 -6.08
C GLY A 21 15.09 20.88 -6.98
N PHE A 22 15.48 19.61 -7.10
CA PHE A 22 14.78 18.69 -8.03
C PHE A 22 13.36 18.36 -7.55
N LEU A 23 13.21 18.07 -6.26
CA LEU A 23 11.89 17.81 -5.66
C LEU A 23 11.04 19.10 -5.68
N GLU A 24 11.61 20.26 -5.35
CA GLU A 24 10.90 21.55 -5.46
C GLU A 24 10.46 21.87 -6.90
N MET A 25 11.26 21.53 -7.89
CA MET A 25 10.89 21.70 -9.30
C MET A 25 9.73 20.76 -9.66
N LEU A 26 9.78 19.51 -9.23
CA LEU A 26 8.70 18.54 -9.46
C LEU A 26 7.41 18.94 -8.74
N LEU A 27 7.52 19.52 -7.53
CA LEU A 27 6.42 20.12 -6.78
C LEU A 27 5.75 21.25 -7.56
N LEU A 28 6.54 22.20 -8.06
CA LEU A 28 6.04 23.31 -8.85
C LEU A 28 5.37 22.83 -10.14
N SER A 29 5.93 21.81 -10.79
CA SER A 29 5.32 21.18 -11.97
C SER A 29 3.98 20.55 -11.63
N LEU A 30 3.87 19.81 -10.52
CA LEU A 30 2.60 19.21 -10.09
C LEU A 30 1.54 20.28 -9.71
N GLN A 31 1.96 21.39 -9.08
CA GLN A 31 1.06 22.51 -8.80
C GLN A 31 0.55 23.17 -10.08
N GLU A 32 1.40 23.30 -11.10
CA GLU A 32 1.00 23.84 -12.40
C GLU A 32 0.07 22.88 -13.14
N VAL A 33 0.32 21.57 -13.07
CA VAL A 33 -0.59 20.56 -13.61
C VAL A 33 -1.95 20.63 -12.92
N LYS A 34 -2.01 20.75 -11.59
CA LYS A 34 -3.28 20.97 -10.89
C LYS A 34 -3.98 22.23 -11.37
N ARG A 35 -3.27 23.35 -11.54
CA ARG A 35 -3.86 24.59 -12.05
C ARG A 35 -4.44 24.39 -13.45
N HIS A 36 -3.67 23.76 -14.35
CA HIS A 36 -4.14 23.45 -15.70
C HIS A 36 -5.35 22.51 -15.71
N LEU A 37 -5.38 21.51 -14.84
CA LEU A 37 -6.54 20.61 -14.71
C LEU A 37 -7.79 21.35 -14.22
N MET A 38 -7.64 22.36 -13.36
CA MET A 38 -8.77 23.18 -12.88
C MET A 38 -9.19 24.29 -13.85
N ASP A 39 -8.30 24.72 -14.75
CA ASP A 39 -8.56 25.80 -15.73
C ASP A 39 -9.12 25.25 -17.05
N GLN A 40 -8.82 23.99 -17.38
CA GLN A 40 -9.49 23.29 -18.46
C GLN A 40 -10.99 23.16 -18.12
N SER A 41 -11.86 23.38 -19.10
CA SER A 41 -13.32 23.17 -19.00
C SER A 41 -13.71 21.68 -18.86
N ALA A 42 -12.88 20.91 -18.15
CA ALA A 42 -13.14 19.53 -17.80
C ALA A 42 -14.26 19.47 -16.75
N PRO A 43 -15.09 18.40 -16.77
CA PRO A 43 -16.06 18.15 -15.72
C PRO A 43 -15.38 18.12 -14.34
N GLU A 44 -15.99 18.76 -13.35
CA GLU A 44 -15.43 18.80 -11.98
C GLU A 44 -15.21 17.39 -11.41
N GLU A 45 -16.09 16.44 -11.75
CA GLU A 45 -15.99 15.02 -11.39
C GLU A 45 -14.70 14.37 -11.93
N ASP A 46 -14.31 14.68 -13.18
CA ASP A 46 -13.10 14.13 -13.79
C ASP A 46 -11.84 14.67 -13.10
N VAL A 47 -11.86 15.96 -12.70
CA VAL A 47 -10.75 16.60 -11.97
C VAL A 47 -10.63 16.00 -10.58
N GLN A 48 -11.73 15.82 -9.85
CA GLN A 48 -11.73 15.20 -8.53
C GLN A 48 -11.27 13.73 -8.61
N GLY A 49 -11.74 12.99 -9.60
CA GLY A 49 -11.30 11.62 -9.88
C GLY A 49 -9.80 11.54 -10.19
N ALA A 50 -9.26 12.49 -10.96
CA ALA A 50 -7.84 12.57 -11.28
C ALA A 50 -6.99 12.81 -10.01
N MET A 51 -7.42 13.71 -9.13
CA MET A 51 -6.72 13.96 -7.86
C MET A 51 -6.76 12.73 -6.96
N ARG A 52 -7.91 12.04 -6.86
CA ARG A 52 -8.03 10.79 -6.11
C ARG A 52 -7.09 9.72 -6.67
N LEU A 53 -7.03 9.54 -8.00
CA LEU A 53 -6.12 8.58 -8.63
C LEU A 53 -4.65 8.88 -8.29
N LEU A 54 -4.22 10.14 -8.35
CA LEU A 54 -2.85 10.52 -7.97
C LEU A 54 -2.55 10.20 -6.50
N ARG A 55 -3.48 10.50 -5.59
CA ARG A 55 -3.33 10.14 -4.16
C ARG A 55 -3.19 8.63 -3.99
N MET A 56 -4.10 7.86 -4.57
CA MET A 56 -4.10 6.40 -4.45
C MET A 56 -2.84 5.76 -5.05
N MET A 57 -2.51 6.13 -6.28
CA MET A 57 -1.33 5.62 -6.96
C MET A 57 -0.04 6.00 -6.24
N SER A 58 -0.04 7.05 -5.41
CA SER A 58 1.15 7.38 -4.61
C SER A 58 1.47 6.32 -3.55
N TRP A 59 0.53 5.48 -3.14
CA TRP A 59 0.76 4.42 -2.14
C TRP A 59 0.85 3.01 -2.75
N LEU A 60 0.43 2.85 -4.00
CA LEU A 60 0.47 1.58 -4.71
C LEU A 60 1.80 1.41 -5.45
N LEU A 61 2.12 0.16 -5.80
CA LEU A 61 3.28 -0.16 -6.64
C LEU A 61 3.35 0.74 -7.90
N PRO A 62 4.53 1.26 -8.30
CA PRO A 62 4.68 2.17 -9.43
C PRO A 62 4.11 1.69 -10.77
N THR A 63 4.06 0.38 -10.97
CA THR A 63 3.66 -0.24 -12.23
C THR A 63 2.60 -1.30 -12.00
N GLY A 64 1.73 -1.48 -13.00
CA GLY A 64 0.80 -2.60 -13.04
C GLY A 64 -0.42 -2.44 -12.15
N VAL A 65 -0.82 -1.21 -11.80
CA VAL A 65 -2.00 -0.94 -10.98
C VAL A 65 -3.27 -1.23 -11.79
N PRO A 66 -4.07 -2.26 -11.48
CA PRO A 66 -5.28 -2.57 -12.23
C PRO A 66 -6.32 -1.45 -12.09
N LEU A 67 -6.98 -1.04 -13.19
CA LEU A 67 -7.95 0.05 -13.12
C LEU A 67 -9.16 -0.29 -12.23
N ASN A 68 -9.55 -1.57 -12.23
CA ASN A 68 -10.60 -2.12 -11.37
C ASN A 68 -10.23 -2.19 -9.88
N LEU A 69 -8.96 -2.01 -9.52
CA LEU A 69 -8.53 -1.81 -8.13
C LEU A 69 -8.87 -0.39 -7.66
N LEU A 70 -8.80 0.59 -8.56
CA LEU A 70 -9.02 2.01 -8.22
C LEU A 70 -10.50 2.45 -8.31
N GLY A 71 -11.39 1.57 -8.76
CA GLY A 71 -12.81 1.83 -8.91
C GLY A 71 -13.38 1.29 -10.23
N ASN A 72 -14.54 1.82 -10.65
CA ASN A 72 -15.17 1.43 -11.91
C ASN A 72 -14.38 1.98 -13.11
N PRO A 73 -13.89 1.11 -14.03
CA PRO A 73 -13.17 1.54 -15.23
C PRO A 73 -13.86 2.62 -16.06
N GLU A 74 -15.19 2.57 -16.15
CA GLU A 74 -15.97 3.52 -16.97
C GLU A 74 -15.96 4.92 -16.36
N ALA A 75 -16.15 5.02 -15.04
CA ALA A 75 -16.09 6.27 -14.30
C ALA A 75 -14.67 6.87 -14.29
N LEU A 76 -13.64 6.03 -14.39
CA LEU A 76 -12.24 6.47 -14.39
C LEU A 76 -11.73 6.88 -15.78
N ALA A 77 -12.51 6.73 -16.85
CA ALA A 77 -12.06 7.04 -18.20
C ALA A 77 -11.69 8.52 -18.39
N GLY A 78 -12.51 9.44 -17.86
CA GLY A 78 -12.24 10.88 -17.86
C GLY A 78 -10.99 11.25 -17.06
N PRO A 79 -10.90 10.87 -15.77
CA PRO A 79 -9.71 11.05 -14.94
C PRO A 79 -8.41 10.53 -15.57
N VAL A 80 -8.43 9.31 -16.10
CA VAL A 80 -7.25 8.69 -16.73
C VAL A 80 -6.82 9.46 -17.98
N LYS A 81 -7.77 9.94 -18.79
CA LYS A 81 -7.47 10.74 -19.98
C LYS A 81 -6.84 12.08 -19.60
N LEU A 82 -7.35 12.74 -18.56
CA LEU A 82 -6.79 14.00 -18.06
C LEU A 82 -5.34 13.82 -17.58
N LEU A 83 -5.09 12.83 -16.72
CA LEU A 83 -3.75 12.56 -16.20
C LEU A 83 -2.78 12.07 -17.28
N GLY A 84 -3.26 11.25 -18.23
CA GLY A 84 -2.49 10.79 -19.37
C GLY A 84 -2.10 11.91 -20.32
N GLY A 85 -2.99 12.90 -20.54
CA GLY A 85 -2.69 14.10 -21.32
C GLY A 85 -1.59 14.97 -20.73
N GLN A 86 -1.35 14.87 -19.41
CA GLN A 86 -0.27 15.57 -18.70
C GLN A 86 1.01 14.72 -18.53
N GLY A 87 1.00 13.47 -19.02
CA GLY A 87 2.13 12.55 -18.87
C GLY A 87 2.42 12.10 -17.44
N LEU A 88 1.48 12.29 -16.51
CA LEU A 88 1.65 11.88 -15.10
C LEU A 88 1.43 10.38 -14.89
N VAL A 89 0.52 9.80 -15.68
CA VAL A 89 0.21 8.37 -15.66
C VAL A 89 0.25 7.81 -17.06
N THR A 90 0.61 6.54 -17.16
CA THR A 90 0.53 5.77 -18.40
C THR A 90 -0.51 4.67 -18.23
N PHE A 91 -1.33 4.46 -19.24
CA PHE A 91 -2.35 3.41 -19.25
C PHE A 91 -2.03 2.40 -20.35
N ALA A 92 -1.79 1.15 -19.95
CA ALA A 92 -1.50 0.06 -20.89
C ALA A 92 -2.11 -1.24 -20.37
N LYS A 93 -2.77 -1.99 -21.26
CA LYS A 93 -3.34 -3.33 -20.96
C LYS A 93 -4.23 -3.35 -19.70
N GLY A 94 -5.05 -2.30 -19.48
CA GLY A 94 -5.93 -2.22 -18.31
C GLY A 94 -5.25 -1.81 -17.00
N CYS A 95 -3.94 -1.51 -17.04
CA CYS A 95 -3.17 -1.11 -15.87
C CYS A 95 -2.66 0.33 -16.00
N LEU A 96 -2.67 1.05 -14.88
CA LEU A 96 -2.02 2.34 -14.73
C LEU A 96 -0.61 2.17 -14.18
N SER A 97 0.28 3.06 -14.59
CA SER A 97 1.63 3.18 -14.02
C SER A 97 1.97 4.65 -13.82
N MET A 98 2.65 4.95 -12.72
CA MET A 98 3.11 6.29 -12.36
C MET A 98 4.59 6.21 -12.00
N HIS A 99 5.34 7.23 -12.42
CA HIS A 99 6.78 7.25 -12.18
C HIS A 99 7.08 7.28 -10.66
N PRO A 100 8.02 6.47 -10.13
CA PRO A 100 8.32 6.42 -8.69
C PRO A 100 8.64 7.77 -8.06
N LEU A 101 9.35 8.65 -8.79
CA LEU A 101 9.64 10.01 -8.31
C LEU A 101 8.38 10.88 -8.15
N VAL A 102 7.38 10.68 -9.00
CA VAL A 102 6.09 11.39 -8.89
C VAL A 102 5.33 10.87 -7.67
N GLN A 103 5.31 9.56 -7.45
CA GLN A 103 4.74 8.96 -6.23
C GLN A 103 5.41 9.48 -4.96
N GLN A 104 6.75 9.50 -4.94
CA GLN A 104 7.53 9.96 -3.79
C GLN A 104 7.30 11.44 -3.49
N ALA A 105 7.21 12.28 -4.52
CA ALA A 105 6.83 13.66 -4.34
C ALA A 105 5.43 13.72 -3.70
N ILE A 106 4.41 13.12 -4.34
CA ILE A 106 3.01 13.15 -3.87
C ILE A 106 2.87 12.70 -2.41
N ARG A 107 3.60 11.68 -1.96
CA ARG A 107 3.53 11.17 -0.58
C ARG A 107 3.98 12.16 0.50
N ARG A 108 4.62 13.28 0.16
CA ARG A 108 4.92 14.29 1.17
C ARG A 108 3.61 14.91 1.68
N GLU A 109 3.49 14.96 3.01
CA GLU A 109 2.27 15.37 3.70
C GLU A 109 1.82 16.79 3.29
N ASP A 110 2.77 17.69 3.02
CA ASP A 110 2.52 19.03 2.50
C ASP A 110 1.78 19.02 1.15
N ILE A 111 2.08 18.10 0.25
CA ILE A 111 1.37 17.98 -1.03
C ILE A 111 -0.03 17.39 -0.84
N ILE A 112 -0.16 16.31 -0.07
CA ILE A 112 -1.47 15.69 0.16
C ILE A 112 -2.42 16.72 0.76
N LEU A 113 -1.96 17.48 1.75
CA LEU A 113 -2.75 18.53 2.40
C LEU A 113 -3.04 19.72 1.46
N GLN A 114 -2.04 20.26 0.76
CA GLN A 114 -2.20 21.52 0.00
C GLN A 114 -2.74 21.31 -1.42
N MET A 115 -2.35 20.23 -2.08
CA MET A 115 -2.61 20.01 -3.50
C MET A 115 -3.73 19.02 -3.72
N LEU A 116 -3.70 17.86 -3.10
CA LEU A 116 -4.66 16.80 -3.44
C LEU A 116 -5.88 16.80 -2.51
N GLY A 117 -5.79 17.40 -1.33
CA GLY A 117 -6.84 17.40 -0.32
C GLY A 117 -6.91 16.06 0.42
N GLY A 118 -7.16 16.13 1.73
CA GLY A 118 -7.16 14.97 2.64
C GLY A 118 -5.90 14.92 3.52
N SER A 119 -5.75 13.86 4.30
CA SER A 119 -4.54 13.56 5.08
C SER A 119 -3.88 12.27 4.60
N VAL A 120 -2.66 11.99 5.08
CA VAL A 120 -2.00 10.70 4.88
C VAL A 120 -2.89 9.56 5.40
N GLU A 121 -3.48 9.74 6.58
CA GLU A 121 -4.37 8.76 7.22
C GLU A 121 -5.61 8.46 6.38
N THR A 122 -6.34 9.48 5.92
CA THR A 122 -7.55 9.27 5.10
C THR A 122 -7.21 8.63 3.76
N THR A 123 -6.06 9.00 3.17
CA THR A 123 -5.59 8.40 1.91
C THR A 123 -5.25 6.93 2.11
N LEU A 124 -4.58 6.59 3.20
CA LEU A 124 -4.27 5.20 3.55
C LEU A 124 -5.54 4.39 3.77
N GLN A 125 -6.53 4.92 4.50
CA GLN A 125 -7.83 4.26 4.70
C GLN A 125 -8.54 3.99 3.36
N GLU A 126 -8.55 4.97 2.45
CA GLU A 126 -9.11 4.80 1.09
C GLU A 126 -8.37 3.71 0.30
N VAL A 127 -7.03 3.75 0.28
CA VAL A 127 -6.20 2.78 -0.45
C VAL A 127 -6.40 1.37 0.09
N VAL A 128 -6.43 1.21 1.42
CA VAL A 128 -6.66 -0.07 2.06
C VAL A 128 -8.09 -0.57 1.83
N GLY A 129 -9.08 0.33 1.86
CA GLY A 129 -10.48 0.00 1.54
C GLY A 129 -10.65 -0.52 0.11
N ASP A 130 -10.04 0.13 -0.87
CA ASP A 130 -10.06 -0.30 -2.27
C ASP A 130 -9.32 -1.63 -2.47
N LEU A 131 -8.16 -1.80 -1.81
CA LEU A 131 -7.45 -3.08 -1.81
C LEU A 131 -8.31 -4.19 -1.21
N LYS A 132 -8.98 -3.93 -0.09
CA LYS A 132 -9.88 -4.88 0.59
C LYS A 132 -11.01 -5.32 -0.31
N GLU A 133 -11.67 -4.39 -0.99
CA GLU A 133 -12.75 -4.73 -1.94
C GLU A 133 -12.19 -5.47 -3.17
N PHE A 134 -10.99 -5.12 -3.63
CA PHE A 134 -10.35 -5.78 -4.77
C PHE A 134 -9.97 -7.25 -4.49
N VAL A 135 -9.40 -7.52 -3.31
CA VAL A 135 -9.07 -8.89 -2.87
C VAL A 135 -10.25 -9.61 -2.21
N LYS A 136 -11.42 -8.97 -2.14
CA LYS A 136 -12.62 -9.55 -1.55
C LYS A 136 -13.04 -10.81 -2.28
N GLY A 137 -13.54 -11.77 -1.50
CA GLY A 137 -13.98 -13.05 -2.03
C GLY A 137 -12.82 -14.00 -2.35
N TYR A 138 -11.56 -13.62 -2.09
CA TYR A 138 -10.47 -14.60 -2.08
C TYR A 138 -10.86 -15.77 -1.18
N THR A 139 -10.95 -16.94 -1.81
CA THR A 139 -11.09 -18.21 -1.11
C THR A 139 -10.07 -19.16 -1.71
N ARG A 140 -9.49 -20.02 -0.86
CA ARG A 140 -8.54 -21.05 -1.29
C ARG A 140 -9.15 -22.00 -2.32
N ASP A 141 -10.47 -22.17 -2.27
CA ASP A 141 -11.21 -23.15 -3.08
C ASP A 141 -11.69 -22.58 -4.42
N ASP A 142 -11.85 -21.27 -4.55
CA ASP A 142 -12.31 -20.62 -5.80
C ASP A 142 -11.14 -20.08 -6.64
N LYS A 143 -10.74 -20.88 -7.63
CA LYS A 143 -9.69 -20.52 -8.60
C LYS A 143 -9.98 -19.23 -9.38
N SER A 144 -11.25 -18.83 -9.54
CA SER A 144 -11.60 -17.59 -10.26
C SER A 144 -11.09 -16.33 -9.55
N THR A 145 -10.77 -16.45 -8.27
CA THR A 145 -10.29 -15.35 -7.42
C THR A 145 -8.77 -15.18 -7.48
N PHE A 146 -8.05 -16.14 -8.07
CA PHE A 146 -6.60 -16.19 -8.03
C PHE A 146 -5.95 -15.08 -8.86
N ASP A 147 -6.52 -14.74 -10.01
CA ASP A 147 -5.98 -13.68 -10.87
C ASP A 147 -6.06 -12.30 -10.19
N LYS A 148 -7.14 -12.05 -9.44
CA LYS A 148 -7.30 -10.82 -8.65
C LYS A 148 -6.30 -10.78 -7.50
N ALA A 149 -6.17 -11.88 -6.76
CA ALA A 149 -5.20 -11.96 -5.67
C ALA A 149 -3.76 -11.82 -6.18
N ALA A 150 -3.44 -12.43 -7.35
CA ALA A 150 -2.14 -12.28 -8.01
C ALA A 150 -1.83 -10.82 -8.38
N ALA A 151 -2.83 -10.11 -8.91
CA ALA A 151 -2.69 -8.71 -9.28
C ALA A 151 -2.62 -7.78 -8.05
N GLY A 152 -3.34 -8.09 -6.96
CA GLY A 152 -3.39 -7.28 -5.75
C GLY A 152 -2.20 -7.48 -4.80
N ALA A 153 -1.64 -8.69 -4.75
CA ALA A 153 -0.61 -9.05 -3.78
C ALA A 153 0.64 -8.15 -3.80
N PRO A 154 1.20 -7.78 -4.96
CA PRO A 154 2.34 -6.87 -5.02
C PRO A 154 2.03 -5.49 -4.45
N HIS A 155 0.79 -5.01 -4.61
CA HIS A 155 0.37 -3.71 -4.06
C HIS A 155 0.21 -3.77 -2.55
N VAL A 156 -0.36 -4.85 -2.00
CA VAL A 156 -0.47 -5.04 -0.54
C VAL A 156 0.91 -5.11 0.11
N LEU A 157 1.84 -5.88 -0.47
CA LEU A 157 3.23 -5.93 -0.02
C LEU A 157 3.89 -4.55 -0.02
N HIS A 158 3.68 -3.77 -1.09
CA HIS A 158 4.24 -2.44 -1.20
C HIS A 158 3.67 -1.47 -0.16
N VAL A 159 2.34 -1.47 0.03
CA VAL A 159 1.69 -0.63 1.04
C VAL A 159 2.16 -0.99 2.44
N VAL A 160 2.23 -2.28 2.77
CA VAL A 160 2.76 -2.75 4.07
C VAL A 160 4.18 -2.26 4.30
N GLY A 161 5.07 -2.39 3.30
CA GLY A 161 6.44 -1.89 3.41
C GLY A 161 6.50 -0.38 3.61
N LEU A 162 5.72 0.38 2.83
CA LEU A 162 5.63 1.84 3.00
C LEU A 162 5.12 2.22 4.39
N VAL A 163 4.07 1.58 4.89
CA VAL A 163 3.53 1.86 6.23
C VAL A 163 4.57 1.56 7.30
N GLN A 164 5.32 0.46 7.20
CA GLN A 164 6.40 0.14 8.14
C GLN A 164 7.55 1.18 8.14
N GLU A 165 7.84 1.79 6.99
CA GLU A 165 8.90 2.80 6.85
C GLU A 165 8.45 4.21 7.25
N THR A 166 7.19 4.57 6.96
CA THR A 166 6.72 5.96 6.98
C THR A 166 5.78 6.28 8.13
N VAL A 167 5.14 5.27 8.71
CA VAL A 167 4.08 5.43 9.69
C VAL A 167 4.50 4.71 10.97
N ALA A 168 4.43 5.41 12.12
CA ALA A 168 4.62 4.73 13.40
C ALA A 168 3.57 3.61 13.52
N CYS A 169 3.92 2.47 14.12
CA CYS A 169 3.02 1.31 14.28
C CYS A 169 1.64 1.69 14.86
N GLU A 170 1.55 2.85 15.52
CA GLU A 170 0.35 3.39 16.15
C GLU A 170 -0.75 3.85 15.19
N GLN A 171 -0.41 4.15 13.94
CA GLN A 171 -1.33 4.64 12.91
C GLN A 171 -1.63 3.58 11.84
N TRP A 172 -1.39 2.31 12.15
CA TRP A 172 -1.64 1.19 11.24
C TRP A 172 -3.15 1.00 11.01
N PRO A 173 -3.65 1.07 9.76
CA PRO A 173 -5.06 0.86 9.47
C PRO A 173 -5.50 -0.55 9.87
N GLU A 174 -6.57 -0.69 10.65
CA GLU A 174 -7.04 -2.00 11.11
C GLU A 174 -7.42 -2.92 9.94
N GLU A 175 -8.00 -2.37 8.87
CA GLU A 175 -8.31 -3.16 7.68
C GLU A 175 -7.06 -3.68 6.95
N LEU A 176 -5.89 -3.07 7.15
CA LEU A 176 -4.66 -3.51 6.50
C LEU A 176 -4.21 -4.87 7.05
N ASP A 177 -4.49 -5.16 8.32
CA ASP A 177 -4.21 -6.46 8.92
C ASP A 177 -5.06 -7.58 8.27
N ASP A 178 -6.37 -7.36 8.08
CA ASP A 178 -7.26 -8.32 7.38
C ASP A 178 -6.82 -8.56 5.93
N VAL A 179 -6.50 -7.49 5.20
CA VAL A 179 -6.03 -7.58 3.80
C VAL A 179 -4.69 -8.31 3.73
N ALA A 180 -3.74 -7.99 4.62
CA ALA A 180 -2.44 -8.66 4.67
C ALA A 180 -2.60 -10.15 4.97
N GLY A 181 -3.49 -10.54 5.89
CA GLY A 181 -3.75 -11.94 6.22
C GLY A 181 -4.28 -12.75 5.04
N LYS A 182 -5.25 -12.20 4.30
CA LYS A 182 -5.81 -12.84 3.09
C LYS A 182 -4.75 -13.03 2.00
N VAL A 183 -3.98 -11.99 1.72
CA VAL A 183 -2.90 -12.04 0.72
C VAL A 183 -1.78 -12.98 1.18
N ALA A 184 -1.43 -13.00 2.47
CA ALA A 184 -0.45 -13.95 2.99
C ALA A 184 -0.91 -15.40 2.79
N GLY A 185 -2.20 -15.69 3.01
CA GLY A 185 -2.80 -16.98 2.71
C GLY A 185 -2.69 -17.35 1.22
N TYR A 186 -3.01 -16.43 0.31
CA TYR A 186 -2.82 -16.61 -1.13
C TYR A 186 -1.37 -16.91 -1.51
N LEU A 187 -0.43 -16.12 -0.98
CA LEU A 187 0.98 -16.26 -1.28
C LEU A 187 1.54 -17.60 -0.79
N GLN A 188 1.05 -18.09 0.36
CA GLN A 188 1.38 -19.41 0.88
C GLN A 188 0.77 -20.55 0.05
N ASP A 189 -0.55 -20.53 -0.14
CA ASP A 189 -1.29 -21.71 -0.62
C ASP A 189 -1.24 -21.90 -2.14
N ILE A 190 -1.09 -20.82 -2.91
CA ILE A 190 -1.22 -20.85 -4.38
C ILE A 190 0.08 -20.44 -5.06
N SER A 191 0.64 -19.28 -4.66
CA SER A 191 1.83 -18.74 -5.31
C SER A 191 3.13 -19.44 -4.85
N CYS A 192 3.10 -20.13 -3.71
CA CYS A 192 4.29 -20.65 -3.01
C CYS A 192 5.37 -19.57 -2.78
N ALA A 193 4.95 -18.30 -2.73
CA ALA A 193 5.80 -17.13 -2.49
C ALA A 193 5.99 -16.95 -0.98
N PHE A 194 6.57 -17.97 -0.35
CA PHE A 194 6.67 -18.10 1.10
C PHE A 194 7.41 -16.93 1.76
N GLY A 195 8.45 -16.38 1.11
CA GLY A 195 9.16 -15.19 1.62
C GLY A 195 8.24 -13.98 1.75
N ASN A 196 7.42 -13.71 0.72
CA ASN A 196 6.46 -12.61 0.75
C ASN A 196 5.33 -12.85 1.77
N ALA A 197 4.89 -14.10 1.92
CA ALA A 197 3.92 -14.47 2.97
C ALA A 197 4.48 -14.20 4.37
N LEU A 198 5.76 -14.48 4.62
CA LEU A 198 6.42 -14.18 5.90
C LEU A 198 6.55 -12.67 6.14
N VAL A 199 6.85 -11.87 5.10
CA VAL A 199 6.88 -10.41 5.22
C VAL A 199 5.53 -9.90 5.73
N LEU A 200 4.42 -10.30 5.10
CA LEU A 200 3.08 -9.88 5.53
C LEU A 200 2.78 -10.35 6.96
N ARG A 201 3.04 -11.62 7.29
CA ARG A 201 2.77 -12.15 8.63
C ARG A 201 3.62 -11.51 9.73
N SER A 202 4.87 -11.16 9.42
CA SER A 202 5.71 -10.42 10.36
C SER A 202 5.18 -9.02 10.64
N ALA A 203 4.63 -8.35 9.63
CA ALA A 203 3.99 -7.05 9.78
C ALA A 203 2.72 -7.14 10.63
N GLN A 204 1.88 -8.15 10.37
CA GLN A 204 0.70 -8.44 11.19
C GLN A 204 1.09 -8.73 12.65
N LEU A 205 2.11 -9.55 12.88
CA LEU A 205 2.59 -9.87 14.23
C LEU A 205 3.04 -8.61 14.98
N ALA A 206 3.81 -7.74 14.33
CA ALA A 206 4.26 -6.47 14.92
C ALA A 206 3.07 -5.57 15.30
N TYR A 207 2.09 -5.41 14.40
CA TYR A 207 0.88 -4.64 14.68
C TYR A 207 0.06 -5.24 15.84
N ARG A 208 -0.23 -6.54 15.78
CA ARG A 208 -1.07 -7.24 16.76
C ARG A 208 -0.45 -7.31 18.16
N THR A 209 0.87 -7.32 18.25
CA THR A 209 1.60 -7.29 19.54
C THR A 209 1.71 -5.88 20.11
N TRP A 210 1.79 -4.85 19.27
CA TRP A 210 1.84 -3.46 19.71
C TRP A 210 0.49 -2.98 20.26
N LYS A 211 -0.63 -3.32 19.61
CA LYS A 211 -1.98 -2.85 19.99
C LYS A 211 -2.46 -3.53 21.29
N PRO A 212 -2.61 -2.79 22.42
CA PRO A 212 -3.08 -3.37 23.67
C PRO A 212 -4.53 -3.84 23.54
N GLY A 213 -4.81 -5.09 23.93
CA GLY A 213 -6.15 -5.67 23.90
C GLY A 213 -6.53 -6.38 22.60
N HIS A 214 -5.61 -6.55 21.64
CA HIS A 214 -5.80 -7.59 20.62
C HIS A 214 -5.73 -8.97 21.28
N ASP A 215 -6.65 -9.84 20.84
CA ASP A 215 -6.80 -11.17 21.40
C ASP A 215 -5.47 -11.90 21.23
N HIS A 216 -4.89 -12.36 22.34
CA HIS A 216 -3.73 -13.23 22.36
C HIS A 216 -3.86 -14.40 21.35
N VAL A 217 -5.10 -14.77 21.04
CA VAL A 217 -5.52 -15.66 19.96
C VAL A 217 -5.00 -15.27 18.57
N ASP A 218 -5.13 -14.01 18.17
CA ASP A 218 -4.69 -13.53 16.85
C ASP A 218 -3.17 -13.55 16.73
N VAL A 219 -2.47 -13.22 17.82
CA VAL A 219 -1.00 -13.32 17.89
C VAL A 219 -0.58 -14.78 17.76
N ALA A 220 -1.25 -15.69 18.48
CA ALA A 220 -0.98 -17.12 18.41
C ALA A 220 -1.23 -17.69 17.01
N ALA A 221 -2.38 -17.36 16.40
CA ALA A 221 -2.74 -17.78 15.06
C ALA A 221 -1.70 -17.30 14.03
N THR A 222 -1.17 -16.07 14.19
CA THR A 222 -0.13 -15.52 13.32
C THR A 222 1.18 -16.31 13.46
N CYS A 223 1.61 -16.64 14.69
CA CYS A 223 2.77 -17.48 14.95
C CYS A 223 2.63 -18.88 14.33
N ILE A 224 1.49 -19.55 14.56
CA ILE A 224 1.21 -20.87 13.97
C ILE A 224 1.30 -20.81 12.45
N ASN A 225 0.65 -19.81 11.86
CA ASN A 225 0.67 -19.56 10.43
C ASN A 225 2.11 -19.35 9.91
N MET A 226 2.94 -18.54 10.56
CA MET A 226 4.37 -18.41 10.21
C MET A 226 5.09 -19.77 10.26
N GLY A 227 4.78 -20.60 11.27
CA GLY A 227 5.28 -21.97 11.37
C GLY A 227 4.88 -22.85 10.19
N VAL A 228 3.66 -22.71 9.67
CA VAL A 228 3.21 -23.44 8.47
C VAL A 228 4.03 -23.04 7.24
N VAL A 229 4.28 -21.74 7.07
CA VAL A 229 5.07 -21.23 5.93
C VAL A 229 6.53 -21.69 6.02
N LEU A 230 7.15 -21.60 7.19
CA LEU A 230 8.53 -22.05 7.41
C LEU A 230 8.68 -23.55 7.17
N ARG A 231 7.70 -24.34 7.64
CA ARG A 231 7.66 -25.78 7.36
C ARG A 231 7.57 -26.05 5.86
N ALA A 232 6.74 -25.31 5.13
CA ALA A 232 6.61 -25.45 3.68
C ALA A 232 7.89 -25.07 2.93
N GLN A 233 8.70 -24.15 3.48
CA GLN A 233 10.04 -23.82 2.99
C GLN A 233 11.12 -24.83 3.37
N GLY A 234 10.81 -25.79 4.26
CA GLY A 234 11.77 -26.77 4.79
C GLY A 234 12.56 -26.28 6.00
N ASP A 235 12.29 -25.09 6.53
CA ASP A 235 12.85 -24.62 7.80
C ASP A 235 12.03 -25.18 8.97
N TYR A 236 12.32 -26.43 9.32
CA TYR A 236 11.64 -27.13 10.41
C TYR A 236 11.99 -26.56 11.79
N ALA A 237 13.20 -25.99 11.96
CA ALA A 237 13.63 -25.41 13.22
C ALA A 237 12.86 -24.12 13.50
N GLY A 238 12.82 -23.20 12.52
CA GLY A 238 12.03 -21.98 12.61
C GLY A 238 10.53 -22.28 12.71
N ALA A 239 10.05 -23.33 12.03
CA ALA A 239 8.65 -23.76 12.15
C ALA A 239 8.31 -24.21 13.58
N LEU A 240 9.14 -25.07 14.18
CA LEU A 240 8.93 -25.56 15.53
C LEU A 240 8.92 -24.42 16.55
N GLU A 241 9.85 -23.47 16.43
CA GLU A 241 9.90 -22.29 17.31
C GLU A 241 8.61 -21.47 17.23
N ASN A 242 8.10 -21.23 16.02
CA ASN A 242 6.87 -20.46 15.82
C ASN A 242 5.61 -21.22 16.31
N TYR A 243 5.55 -22.54 16.11
CA TYR A 243 4.47 -23.35 16.69
C TYR A 243 4.48 -23.34 18.21
N GLN A 244 5.67 -23.45 18.83
CA GLN A 244 5.81 -23.39 20.29
C GLN A 244 5.35 -22.04 20.84
N LYS A 245 5.76 -20.92 20.21
CA LYS A 245 5.29 -19.58 20.59
C LYS A 245 3.77 -19.46 20.49
N GLY A 246 3.17 -19.95 19.41
CA GLY A 246 1.71 -19.95 19.26
C GLY A 246 1.02 -20.78 20.35
N LEU A 247 1.49 -21.99 20.59
CA LEU A 247 0.95 -22.90 21.60
C LEU A 247 1.05 -22.32 23.01
N GLU A 248 2.19 -21.73 23.38
CA GLU A 248 2.36 -21.08 24.68
C GLU A 248 1.33 -19.97 24.92
N ILE A 249 0.98 -19.24 23.87
CA ILE A 249 -0.02 -18.18 23.95
C ILE A 249 -1.43 -18.80 24.06
N GLN A 250 -1.78 -19.77 23.20
CA GLN A 250 -3.09 -20.45 23.29
C GLN A 250 -3.31 -21.12 24.65
N LEU A 251 -2.27 -21.75 25.21
CA LEU A 251 -2.33 -22.36 26.54
C LEU A 251 -2.65 -21.34 27.65
N LYS A 252 -2.06 -20.14 27.57
CA LYS A 252 -2.35 -19.06 28.52
C LYS A 252 -3.75 -18.49 28.35
N THR A 253 -4.27 -18.47 27.12
CA THR A 253 -5.58 -17.87 26.81
C THR A 253 -6.74 -18.82 27.08
N TYR A 254 -6.61 -20.09 26.69
CA TYR A 254 -7.71 -21.05 26.68
C TYR A 254 -7.56 -22.18 27.71
N GLY A 255 -6.35 -22.45 28.19
CA GLY A 255 -6.03 -23.60 29.03
C GLY A 255 -5.81 -24.90 28.23
N HIS A 256 -5.37 -25.95 28.92
CA HIS A 256 -4.91 -27.20 28.31
C HIS A 256 -6.00 -28.05 27.62
N ASP A 257 -7.27 -27.87 28.02
CA ASP A 257 -8.38 -28.73 27.57
C ASP A 257 -9.19 -28.12 26.41
N HIS A 258 -8.73 -27.00 25.84
CA HIS A 258 -9.41 -26.34 24.73
C HIS A 258 -9.13 -27.04 23.41
N VAL A 259 -10.13 -27.15 22.53
CA VAL A 259 -10.02 -27.88 21.24
C VAL A 259 -8.95 -27.29 20.30
N ASP A 260 -8.61 -26.02 20.50
CA ASP A 260 -7.61 -25.30 19.69
C ASP A 260 -6.16 -25.43 20.22
N VAL A 261 -5.94 -26.15 21.34
CA VAL A 261 -4.64 -26.43 21.97
C VAL A 261 -4.26 -27.91 21.76
#